data_AF-A0A6I1P1I1-F1
#
_entry.id   AF-A0A6I1P1I1-F1
#
_cell.length_a   1.000
_cell.length_b   1.000
_cell.length_c   1.000
_cell.angle_alpha   90.00
_cell.angle_beta   90.00
_cell.angle_gamma   90.00
#
_symmetry.space_group_name_H-M   'P 1'
#
loop_
_entity.id
_entity.type
_entity.pdbx_description
1 polymer ?
#
loop_
_entity_poly.entity_id
_entity_poly.type
_entity_poly.pdbx_seq_one_letter_code
_entity_poly.pdbx_strand_id
1 'polypeptide(L)'
;EAGEVPVRITKHCLRFSFNLCPKQAKGVTGVRTKVAPMQLIHGDEVLTLKFDCKPCEMHVIGKMKGHILDLPQPGSAQSVVGHISPEDLLKTIPRAPH
;
A
#
# COMPACT_ATOMS: atom_id res chain seq x y z
N GLU A 1 -15.02 9.32 -5.91
CA GLU A 1 -14.27 9.24 -7.19
C GLU A 1 -13.90 7.79 -7.47
N ALA A 2 -14.16 7.30 -8.68
CA ALA A 2 -13.76 5.97 -9.15
C ALA A 2 -12.27 5.97 -9.61
N GLY A 3 -11.42 6.57 -8.78
CA GLY A 3 -10.01 6.84 -9.10
C GLY A 3 -9.15 5.57 -9.11
N GLU A 4 -7.96 5.69 -9.70
CA GLU A 4 -6.88 4.72 -9.58
C GLU A 4 -6.45 4.59 -8.10
N VAL A 5 -6.74 3.45 -7.47
CA VAL A 5 -6.44 3.23 -6.04
C VAL A 5 -5.33 2.19 -5.87
N PRO A 6 -4.32 2.44 -5.02
CA PRO A 6 -3.32 1.42 -4.68
C PRO A 6 -3.98 0.28 -3.90
N VAL A 7 -4.10 -0.89 -4.54
CA VAL A 7 -4.71 -2.09 -3.96
C VAL A 7 -3.71 -2.84 -3.08
N ARG A 8 -2.42 -2.79 -3.43
CA ARG A 8 -1.36 -3.49 -2.71
C ARG A 8 -0.02 -2.79 -2.88
N ILE A 9 0.79 -2.81 -1.81
CA ILE A 9 2.21 -2.46 -1.84
C ILE A 9 3.00 -3.75 -1.66
N THR A 10 3.91 -4.05 -2.59
CA THR A 10 4.75 -5.25 -2.54
C THR A 10 6.22 -4.87 -2.45
N LYS A 11 6.95 -5.51 -1.53
CA LYS A 11 8.42 -5.36 -1.42
C LYS A 11 9.20 -6.10 -2.50
N HIS A 12 8.56 -7.03 -3.21
CA HIS A 12 9.18 -7.68 -4.37
C HIS A 12 9.06 -6.76 -5.59
N CYS A 13 10.14 -6.06 -5.92
CA CYS A 13 10.18 -5.18 -7.08
C CYS A 13 10.47 -6.00 -8.35
N LEU A 14 9.48 -6.17 -9.23
CA LEU A 14 9.68 -6.90 -10.48
C LEU A 14 10.83 -6.36 -11.33
N ARG A 15 11.04 -5.03 -11.35
CA ARG A 15 12.18 -4.42 -12.06
C ARG A 15 13.53 -4.89 -11.50
N PHE A 16 13.62 -5.17 -10.20
CA PHE A 16 14.82 -5.74 -9.61
C PHE A 16 15.01 -7.19 -10.07
N SER A 17 13.95 -8.00 -10.07
CA SER A 17 13.99 -9.39 -10.54
C SER A 17 14.34 -9.51 -12.02
N PHE A 18 13.94 -8.54 -12.85
CA PHE A 18 14.27 -8.49 -14.27
C PHE A 18 15.61 -7.82 -14.59
N ASN A 19 16.43 -7.48 -13.59
CA ASN A 19 17.70 -6.78 -13.79
C ASN A 19 17.57 -5.38 -14.44
N LEU A 20 16.38 -4.77 -14.37
CA LEU A 20 16.04 -3.45 -14.93
C LEU A 20 16.11 -2.34 -13.87
N CYS A 21 16.56 -2.65 -12.65
CA CYS A 21 16.56 -1.72 -11.54
C CYS A 21 17.80 -0.82 -11.55
N PRO A 22 17.66 0.51 -11.37
CA PRO A 22 18.77 1.45 -11.20
C PRO A 22 19.80 1.03 -10.16
N LYS A 23 19.36 0.31 -9.12
CA LYS A 23 20.24 -0.16 -8.04
C LYS A 23 21.29 -1.16 -8.51
N GLN A 24 21.01 -1.92 -9.56
CA GLN A 24 21.96 -2.89 -10.12
C GLN A 24 22.96 -2.21 -11.06
N ALA A 25 22.62 -1.03 -11.59
CA ALA A 25 23.48 -0.19 -12.40
C ALA A 25 24.35 0.76 -11.54
N LYS A 26 24.87 0.28 -10.40
CA LYS A 26 25.77 1.07 -9.53
C LYS A 26 27.04 1.44 -10.31
N GLY A 27 27.21 2.73 -10.61
CA GLY A 27 28.41 3.29 -11.25
C GLY A 27 28.15 4.14 -12.49
N VAL A 28 26.94 4.11 -13.06
CA VAL A 28 26.55 5.00 -14.17
C VAL A 28 25.95 6.30 -13.62
N THR A 29 26.72 7.38 -13.72
CA THR A 29 26.26 8.75 -13.51
C THR A 29 25.13 9.07 -14.50
N GLY A 30 23.90 9.22 -13.98
CA GLY A 30 22.75 9.67 -14.79
C GLY A 30 21.55 8.72 -14.86
N VAL A 31 21.50 7.63 -14.07
CA VAL A 31 20.30 6.77 -14.06
C VAL A 31 19.08 7.55 -13.58
N ARG A 32 18.15 7.82 -14.52
CA ARG A 32 16.88 8.46 -14.24
C ARG A 32 16.09 7.60 -13.25
N THR A 33 15.80 8.14 -12.07
CA THR A 33 14.93 7.51 -11.06
C THR A 33 13.47 7.39 -11.53
N LYS A 34 13.11 8.16 -12.56
CA LYS A 34 11.79 8.11 -13.19
C LYS A 34 11.73 6.93 -14.16
N VAL A 35 11.19 5.82 -13.69
CA VAL A 35 10.98 4.60 -14.46
C VAL A 35 9.57 4.55 -15.03
N ALA A 36 9.42 3.98 -16.22
CA ALA A 36 8.11 3.78 -16.82
C ALA A 36 7.27 2.82 -15.96
N PRO A 37 5.96 3.11 -15.77
CA PRO A 37 5.05 2.16 -15.14
C PRO A 37 4.91 0.91 -16.02
N MET A 38 4.67 -0.24 -15.39
CA MET A 38 4.33 -1.48 -16.10
C MET A 38 2.86 -1.80 -15.89
N GLN A 39 2.27 -2.62 -16.75
CA GLN A 39 0.90 -3.09 -16.58
C GLN A 39 0.92 -4.60 -16.39
N LEU A 40 0.15 -5.08 -15.41
CA LEU A 40 -0.12 -6.49 -15.20
C LEU A 40 -1.56 -6.75 -15.62
N ILE A 41 -1.72 -7.62 -16.61
CA ILE A 41 -3.04 -8.04 -17.10
C ILE A 41 -3.33 -9.39 -16.46
N HIS A 42 -4.45 -9.47 -15.74
CA HIS A 42 -4.90 -10.71 -15.12
C HIS A 42 -6.37 -10.93 -15.49
N GLY A 43 -6.61 -11.77 -16.50
CA GLY A 43 -7.94 -11.92 -17.11
C GLY A 43 -8.41 -10.59 -17.69
N ASP A 44 -9.53 -10.08 -17.18
CA ASP A 44 -10.15 -8.82 -17.61
C ASP A 44 -9.68 -7.59 -16.83
N GLU A 45 -8.77 -7.76 -15.86
CA GLU A 45 -8.27 -6.67 -15.02
C GLU A 45 -6.89 -6.19 -15.46
N VAL A 46 -6.78 -4.88 -15.66
CA VAL A 46 -5.52 -4.19 -15.93
C VAL A 46 -5.08 -3.46 -14.67
N LEU A 47 -3.96 -3.90 -14.10
CA LEU A 47 -3.33 -3.31 -12.93
C LEU A 47 -2.09 -2.53 -13.35
N THR A 48 -1.99 -1.28 -12.94
CA THR A 48 -0.82 -0.44 -13.18
C THR A 48 0.20 -0.62 -12.05
N LEU A 49 1.42 -1.01 -12.38
CA LEU A 49 2.54 -1.17 -11.46
C LEU A 49 3.41 0.09 -11.51
N LYS A 50 3.39 0.88 -10.43
CA LYS A 50 4.34 1.98 -10.22
C LYS A 50 5.48 1.50 -9.34
N PHE A 51 6.71 1.91 -9.66
CA PHE A 51 7.91 1.45 -8.99
C PHE A 51 8.62 2.61 -8.30
N ASP A 52 8.91 2.47 -7.01
CA ASP A 52 9.85 3.33 -6.31
C ASP A 52 11.21 2.63 -6.21
N CYS A 53 12.16 3.09 -7.02
CA CYS A 53 13.48 2.47 -7.10
C CYS A 53 14.38 2.79 -5.89
N LYS A 54 14.01 3.75 -5.03
CA LYS A 54 14.84 4.13 -3.86
C LYS A 54 14.71 3.13 -2.70
N PRO A 55 13.51 2.76 -2.22
CA PRO A 55 13.30 1.63 -1.30
C PRO A 55 13.09 0.28 -2.03
N CYS A 56 13.01 0.26 -3.37
CA CYS A 56 12.63 -0.92 -4.17
C CYS A 56 11.22 -1.41 -3.84
N GLU A 57 10.26 -0.50 -3.82
CA GLU A 57 8.85 -0.81 -3.59
C GLU A 57 8.07 -0.80 -4.91
N MET A 58 7.05 -1.65 -4.99
CA MET A 58 6.14 -1.74 -6.13
C MET A 58 4.71 -1.50 -5.65
N HIS A 59 4.07 -0.47 -6.19
CA HIS A 59 2.67 -0.12 -5.94
C HIS A 59 1.80 -0.69 -7.05
N VAL A 60 0.86 -1.55 -6.65
CA VAL A 60 -0.14 -2.13 -7.54
C VAL A 60 -1.38 -1.24 -7.49
N ILE A 61 -1.67 -0.59 -8.59
CA ILE A 61 -2.77 0.36 -8.75
C ILE A 61 -3.83 -0.31 -9.60
N GLY A 62 -5.03 -0.46 -9.05
CA GLY A 62 -6.17 -1.04 -9.73
C GLY A 62 -7.26 -0.01 -9.99
N LYS A 63 -8.16 -0.35 -10.90
CA LYS A 63 -9.44 0.36 -11.04
C LYS A 63 -10.39 -0.16 -9.95
N MET A 64 -11.02 0.74 -9.20
CA MET A 64 -12.07 0.34 -8.27
C MET A 64 -13.28 -0.19 -9.06
N LYS A 65 -13.66 -1.45 -8.83
CA LYS A 65 -14.93 -2.00 -9.34
C LYS A 65 -16.09 -1.39 -8.55
N GLY A 66 -17.18 -1.04 -9.23
CA GLY A 66 -18.36 -0.40 -8.62
C GLY A 66 -18.94 -1.18 -7.42
N HIS A 67 -18.89 -2.51 -7.44
CA HIS A 67 -19.35 -3.35 -6.33
C HIS A 67 -18.45 -3.28 -5.08
N ILE A 68 -17.21 -2.78 -5.18
CA ILE A 68 -16.32 -2.57 -4.02
C ILE A 68 -16.72 -1.29 -3.27
N LEU A 69 -17.33 -0.30 -3.94
CA LEU A 69 -17.80 0.93 -3.29
C LEU A 69 -19.01 0.67 -2.37
N ASP A 70 -19.83 -0.32 -2.71
CA ASP A 70 -20.98 -0.76 -1.90
C ASP A 70 -20.54 -1.66 -0.72
N LEU A 71 -19.37 -2.29 -0.84
CA LEU A 71 -18.83 -3.13 0.22
C LEU A 71 -18.32 -2.25 1.36
N PRO A 72 -18.65 -2.56 2.64
CA PRO A 72 -18.04 -1.86 3.77
C PRO A 72 -16.52 -1.93 3.64
N GLN A 73 -15.86 -0.79 3.85
CA GLN A 73 -14.41 -0.71 3.73
C GLN A 73 -13.79 -1.79 4.64
N PRO A 74 -12.75 -2.51 4.20
CA PRO A 74 -12.04 -3.42 5.08
C PRO A 74 -11.46 -2.60 6.25
N GLY A 75 -12.08 -2.72 7.42
CA GLY A 75 -11.81 -1.90 8.62
C GLY A 75 -12.95 -0.99 9.09
N SER A 76 -13.97 -0.71 8.27
CA SER A 76 -15.17 0.04 8.70
C SER A 76 -16.28 -0.84 9.27
N ALA A 77 -16.23 -2.14 9.05
CA ALA A 77 -16.97 -3.07 9.89
C ALA A 77 -16.32 -3.02 11.28
N GLN A 78 -16.86 -2.17 12.14
CA GLN A 78 -16.58 -2.07 13.56
C GLN A 78 -16.82 -3.43 14.23
N SER A 79 -15.91 -4.38 14.05
CA SER A 79 -15.65 -5.37 15.09
C SER A 79 -14.75 -4.68 16.11
N VAL A 80 -15.32 -3.71 16.83
CA VAL A 80 -14.72 -3.13 18.03
C VAL A 80 -14.64 -4.29 19.04
N VAL A 81 -13.49 -4.96 19.08
CA VAL A 81 -13.23 -6.09 20.00
C VAL A 81 -13.10 -5.67 21.47
N GLY A 82 -13.42 -4.42 21.79
CA GLY A 82 -13.59 -3.93 23.15
C GLY A 82 -13.97 -2.46 23.13
N HIS A 83 -15.18 -2.15 23.56
CA HIS A 83 -15.52 -0.78 23.93
C HIS A 83 -15.12 -0.63 25.41
N ILE A 84 -14.29 0.36 25.71
CA ILE A 84 -14.03 0.78 27.09
C ILE A 84 -14.79 2.10 27.27
N SER A 85 -15.67 2.16 28.29
CA SER A 85 -16.37 3.40 28.61
C SER A 85 -15.36 4.42 29.16
N PRO A 86 -15.54 5.74 28.97
CA PRO A 86 -14.61 6.74 29.48
C PRO A 86 -14.35 6.58 30.99
N GLU A 87 -15.38 6.21 31.75
CA GLU A 87 -15.28 5.93 33.18
C GLU A 87 -14.34 4.78 33.53
N ASP A 88 -14.30 3.72 32.73
CA ASP A 88 -13.44 2.56 32.97
C ASP A 88 -11.99 2.86 32.58
N LEU A 89 -11.78 3.73 31.59
CA LEU A 89 -10.45 4.24 31.28
C LEU A 89 -9.85 5.00 32.48
N LEU A 90 -10.63 5.87 33.13
CA LEU A 90 -10.17 6.64 34.28
C LEU A 90 -9.78 5.77 35.48
N LYS A 91 -10.40 4.59 35.65
CA LYS A 91 -10.07 3.64 36.73
C LYS A 91 -8.72 2.94 36.54
N THR A 92 -8.20 2.89 35.32
CA THR A 92 -6.94 2.19 34.99
C THR A 92 -5.68 3.05 35.11
N ILE A 93 -5.83 4.36 35.29
CA ILE A 93 -4.69 5.27 35.39
C ILE A 93 -4.04 5.11 36.78
N PRO A 94 -2.78 4.67 36.88
CA PRO A 94 -2.10 4.56 38.17
C PRO A 94 -1.93 5.95 38.77
N ARG A 95 -2.47 6.15 39.98
CA ARG A 95 -2.25 7.39 40.73
C ARG A 95 -0.81 7.43 41.22
N ALA A 96 -0.15 8.57 41.05
CA ALA A 96 1.21 8.78 41.51
C ALA A 96 1.30 8.49 43.03
N PRO A 97 2.37 7.82 43.50
CA PRO A 97 2.60 7.64 44.93
C PRO A 97 2.85 9.02 45.55
N HIS A 98 2.16 9.28 46.67
CA HIS A 98 2.31 10.46 47.52
C HIS A 98 3.71 10.55 48.13
#